data_AF-A0AAV5UZF0-F1
#
_entry.id   AF-A0AAV5UZF0-F1
#
_cell.length_a   1.000
_cell.length_b   1.000
_cell.length_c   1.000
_cell.angle_alpha   90.00
_cell.angle_beta   90.00
_cell.angle_gamma   90.00
#
_symmetry.space_group_name_H-M   'P 1'
#
loop_
_entity.id
_entity.type
_entity.pdbx_description
1 polymer ?
#
loop_
_entity_poly.entity_id
_entity_poly.type
_entity_poly.pdbx_seq_one_letter_code
_entity_poly.pdbx_strand_id
1 'polypeptide(L)'
;SWNVFAIDLKSENHDSATWGNSSDETDWNKAAERIILSLSSFSGLFLVGGIDWGSHFQDAVDFPIDTDDHALNNRIVYSPHCFGRNVYEMPERKVRGSKFQMQDNLKKKKLLFSLILDSDQPVVVGSWGGKVNAGSRDKFWHEWYVEWLRMNCITNNVRVLDINCTTPIEFKLELLNRAQPNPTKFLTQNGKVCITPGVFPEEHCR
;
A
#
# COMPACT_ATOMS: atom_id res chain seq x y z
N SER A 1 23.60 13.78 6.65
CA SER A 1 22.41 13.18 7.29
C SER A 1 21.83 12.17 6.33
N TRP A 2 21.48 10.97 6.79
CA TRP A 2 20.91 9.92 5.95
C TRP A 2 19.39 9.89 6.17
N ASN A 3 18.60 9.85 5.10
CA ASN A 3 17.13 9.91 5.12
C ASN A 3 16.47 8.61 4.62
N VAL A 4 17.24 7.53 4.51
CA VAL A 4 16.71 6.20 4.19
C VAL A 4 16.05 5.65 5.44
N PHE A 5 14.73 5.51 5.40
CA PHE A 5 13.92 5.05 6.54
C PHE A 5 13.32 3.66 6.32
N ALA A 6 13.35 3.13 5.09
CA ALA A 6 12.78 1.82 4.77
C ALA A 6 13.46 1.18 3.55
N ILE A 7 13.33 -0.15 3.44
CA ILE A 7 13.68 -0.96 2.27
C ILE A 7 12.42 -1.69 1.83
N ASP A 8 12.02 -1.49 0.57
CA ASP A 8 11.05 -2.37 -0.10
C ASP A 8 11.78 -3.61 -0.60
N LEU A 9 11.49 -4.77 0.01
CA LEU A 9 12.30 -5.97 -0.16
C LEU A 9 12.33 -6.47 -1.60
N LYS A 10 11.18 -6.40 -2.28
CA LYS A 10 11.04 -6.74 -3.69
C LYS A 10 9.71 -6.20 -4.20
N SER A 11 9.79 -5.36 -5.24
CA SER A 11 8.62 -4.87 -5.95
C SER A 11 7.90 -6.00 -6.69
N GLU A 12 6.57 -5.96 -6.62
CA GLU A 12 5.61 -6.71 -7.45
C GLU A 12 5.94 -8.21 -7.62
N ASN A 13 5.90 -8.98 -6.52
CA ASN A 13 6.01 -10.44 -6.63
C ASN A 13 4.86 -11.00 -7.47
N HIS A 14 5.18 -11.78 -8.49
CA HIS A 14 4.26 -12.28 -9.50
C HIS A 14 4.73 -13.65 -10.03
N ASP A 15 4.04 -14.19 -11.03
CA ASP A 15 4.29 -15.49 -11.66
C ASP A 15 4.17 -16.65 -10.67
N SER A 16 5.28 -17.34 -10.37
CA SER A 16 5.31 -18.52 -9.52
C SER A 16 5.40 -18.20 -8.02
N ALA A 17 5.35 -16.93 -7.63
CA ALA A 17 5.40 -16.55 -6.22
C ALA A 17 4.12 -16.98 -5.50
N THR A 18 4.28 -17.71 -4.40
CA THR A 18 3.20 -18.15 -3.51
C THR A 18 3.32 -17.44 -2.17
N TRP A 19 2.33 -17.64 -1.30
CA TRP A 19 2.36 -17.18 0.09
C TRP A 19 1.80 -18.30 0.98
N GLY A 20 2.47 -18.59 2.09
CA GLY A 20 1.99 -19.54 3.08
C GLY A 20 3.06 -20.52 3.51
N ASN A 21 2.78 -21.81 3.31
CA ASN A 21 3.66 -22.91 3.71
C ASN A 21 3.62 -24.05 2.67
N SER A 22 3.67 -23.68 1.40
CA SER A 22 3.64 -24.58 0.25
C SER A 22 5.04 -25.04 -0.18
N SER A 23 6.02 -24.14 -0.22
CA SER A 23 7.41 -24.42 -0.60
C SER A 23 8.32 -23.23 -0.30
N ASP A 24 9.48 -23.49 0.32
CA ASP A 24 10.49 -22.46 0.61
C ASP A 24 11.03 -21.73 -0.64
N GLU A 25 10.93 -22.36 -1.82
CA GLU A 25 11.40 -21.81 -3.09
C GLU A 25 10.45 -20.77 -3.69
N THR A 26 9.15 -20.90 -3.41
CA THR A 26 8.11 -20.04 -4.02
C THR A 26 7.42 -19.15 -3.00
N ASP A 27 7.40 -19.54 -1.72
CA ASP A 27 6.73 -18.80 -0.65
C ASP A 27 7.45 -17.49 -0.34
N TRP A 28 6.83 -16.40 -0.79
CA TRP A 28 7.37 -15.07 -0.65
C TRP A 28 7.49 -14.64 0.82
N ASN A 29 6.56 -15.04 1.70
CA ASN A 29 6.69 -14.78 3.14
C ASN A 29 7.98 -15.38 3.71
N LYS A 30 8.33 -16.62 3.33
CA LYS A 30 9.57 -17.29 3.77
C LYS A 30 10.81 -16.67 3.17
N ALA A 31 10.75 -16.25 1.91
CA ALA A 31 11.82 -15.48 1.30
C ALA A 31 12.04 -14.13 2.00
N ALA A 32 10.96 -13.42 2.35
CA ALA A 32 11.00 -12.16 3.07
C ALA A 32 11.64 -12.33 4.46
N GLU A 33 11.27 -13.37 5.22
CA GLU A 33 11.89 -13.71 6.51
C GLU A 33 13.42 -13.83 6.39
N ARG A 34 13.89 -14.60 5.40
CA ARG A 34 15.34 -14.79 5.14
C ARG A 34 16.04 -13.49 4.76
N ILE A 35 15.41 -12.67 3.91
CA ILE A 35 15.98 -11.37 3.51
C ILE A 35 16.08 -10.43 4.73
N ILE A 36 15.04 -10.32 5.55
CA ILE A 36 15.02 -9.47 6.74
C ILE A 36 16.13 -9.88 7.71
N LEU A 37 16.27 -11.18 7.97
CA LEU A 37 17.35 -11.70 8.82
C LEU A 37 18.75 -11.33 8.29
N SER A 38 18.95 -11.45 6.97
CA SER A 38 20.21 -11.05 6.32
C SER A 38 20.50 -9.55 6.42
N LEU A 39 19.45 -8.73 6.55
CA LEU A 39 19.49 -7.27 6.65
C LEU A 39 19.31 -6.77 8.10
N SER A 40 19.50 -7.64 9.09
CA SER A 40 19.28 -7.32 10.52
C SER A 40 20.05 -6.09 11.03
N SER A 41 21.16 -5.73 10.39
CA SER A 41 21.95 -4.53 10.70
C SER A 41 21.34 -3.21 10.20
N PHE A 42 20.41 -3.26 9.23
CA PHE A 42 19.63 -2.08 8.84
C PHE A 42 18.79 -1.62 10.04
N SER A 43 18.54 -0.33 10.20
CA SER A 43 17.76 0.22 11.32
C SER A 43 16.37 0.76 10.94
N GLY A 44 16.00 0.77 9.66
CA GLY A 44 14.71 1.27 9.17
C GLY A 44 13.59 0.22 9.09
N LEU A 45 12.56 0.48 8.30
CA LEU A 45 11.42 -0.43 8.11
C LEU A 45 11.65 -1.39 6.93
N PHE A 46 11.04 -2.57 6.99
CA PHE A 46 10.99 -3.52 5.88
C PHE A 46 9.59 -3.47 5.27
N LEU A 47 9.49 -2.90 4.07
CA LEU A 47 8.24 -2.88 3.32
C LEU A 47 8.11 -4.19 2.54
N VAL A 48 6.99 -4.88 2.73
CA VAL A 48 6.75 -6.18 2.10
C VAL A 48 5.50 -6.16 1.24
N GLY A 49 5.69 -6.19 -0.08
CA GLY A 49 4.61 -6.35 -1.05
C GLY A 49 3.99 -7.75 -1.03
N GLY A 50 2.79 -7.87 -1.58
CA GLY A 50 2.08 -9.15 -1.69
C GLY A 50 2.56 -9.97 -2.89
N ILE A 51 1.85 -11.05 -3.19
CA ILE A 51 1.96 -11.76 -4.47
C ILE A 51 1.02 -11.16 -5.52
N ASP A 52 1.03 -11.70 -6.74
CA ASP A 52 0.23 -11.24 -7.88
C ASP A 52 0.33 -9.72 -8.07
N TRP A 53 1.53 -9.29 -8.48
CA TRP A 53 1.90 -7.89 -8.69
C TRP A 53 1.80 -7.05 -7.40
N GLY A 54 2.18 -7.65 -6.26
CA GLY A 54 2.25 -6.94 -4.98
C GLY A 54 0.89 -6.69 -4.31
N SER A 55 -0.19 -7.28 -4.79
CA SER A 55 -1.55 -6.88 -4.42
C SER A 55 -2.32 -7.88 -3.54
N HIS A 56 -1.90 -9.15 -3.51
CA HIS A 56 -2.59 -10.22 -2.79
C HIS A 56 -1.89 -10.61 -1.48
N PHE A 57 -2.66 -10.64 -0.40
CA PHE A 57 -2.23 -10.95 0.98
C PHE A 57 -3.20 -11.93 1.66
N GLN A 58 -3.87 -12.75 0.86
CA GLN A 58 -4.99 -13.58 1.29
C GLN A 58 -4.67 -14.55 2.43
N ASP A 59 -3.41 -14.95 2.53
CA ASP A 59 -2.92 -15.93 3.49
C ASP A 59 -1.94 -15.29 4.49
N ALA A 60 -1.77 -13.95 4.45
CA ALA A 60 -0.84 -13.23 5.32
C ALA A 60 -1.30 -13.12 6.78
N VAL A 61 -2.61 -13.30 7.02
CA VAL A 61 -3.16 -13.36 8.38
C VAL A 61 -2.88 -14.72 9.01
N ASP A 62 -3.05 -15.80 8.25
CA ASP A 62 -2.83 -17.18 8.71
C ASP A 62 -1.34 -17.55 8.72
N PHE A 63 -0.56 -16.98 7.79
CA PHE A 63 0.88 -17.15 7.64
C PHE A 63 1.57 -15.78 7.61
N PRO A 64 1.62 -15.07 8.76
CA PRO A 64 2.34 -13.82 8.87
C PRO A 64 3.84 -14.05 8.64
N ILE A 65 4.54 -12.97 8.31
CA ILE A 65 6.01 -12.99 8.27
C ILE A 65 6.49 -12.99 9.71
N ASP A 66 7.28 -13.99 10.07
CA ASP A 66 7.85 -14.11 11.41
C ASP A 66 9.33 -14.52 11.31
N THR A 67 10.23 -13.65 11.77
CA THR A 67 11.67 -13.91 11.75
C THR A 67 12.20 -14.55 13.04
N ASP A 68 11.32 -14.95 13.97
CA ASP A 68 11.65 -15.37 15.34
C ASP A 68 12.39 -14.28 16.17
N ASP A 69 12.51 -13.06 15.64
CA ASP A 69 13.14 -11.91 16.28
C ASP A 69 12.11 -10.79 16.42
N HIS A 70 11.66 -10.57 17.66
CA HIS A 70 10.65 -9.57 17.98
C HIS A 70 11.05 -8.14 17.57
N ALA A 71 12.34 -7.78 17.62
CA ALA A 71 12.80 -6.46 17.23
C ALA A 71 12.75 -6.27 15.71
N LEU A 72 13.03 -7.32 14.93
CA LEU A 72 12.87 -7.29 13.48
C LEU A 72 11.40 -7.32 13.07
N ASN A 73 10.58 -8.15 13.71
CA ASN A 73 9.14 -8.24 13.44
C ASN A 73 8.42 -6.90 13.63
N ASN A 74 8.78 -6.12 14.66
CA ASN A 74 8.24 -4.78 14.90
C ASN A 74 8.60 -3.73 13.81
N ARG A 75 9.42 -4.10 12.83
CA ARG A 75 9.86 -3.24 11.74
C ARG A 75 9.28 -3.66 10.39
N ILE A 76 8.45 -4.69 10.36
CA ILE A 76 7.78 -5.18 9.15
C ILE A 76 6.53 -4.35 8.90
N VAL A 77 6.38 -3.87 7.68
CA VAL A 77 5.22 -3.10 7.23
C VAL A 77 4.76 -3.64 5.89
N TYR A 78 3.48 -4.01 5.78
CA TYR A 78 2.94 -4.56 4.55
C TYR A 78 2.67 -3.43 3.54
N SER A 79 3.09 -3.67 2.29
CA SER A 79 3.18 -2.64 1.24
C SER A 79 2.43 -3.03 -0.04
N PRO A 80 1.09 -3.06 0.01
CA PRO A 80 0.25 -3.44 -1.12
C PRO A 80 0.35 -2.49 -2.32
N HIS A 81 0.22 -3.06 -3.51
CA HIS A 81 -0.06 -2.30 -4.74
C HIS A 81 -1.54 -2.43 -5.12
N CYS A 82 -2.19 -1.33 -5.51
CA CYS A 82 -3.61 -1.32 -5.87
C CYS A 82 -3.87 -0.34 -7.02
N PHE A 83 -4.27 -0.86 -8.19
CA PHE A 83 -4.42 -0.04 -9.40
C PHE A 83 -5.82 -0.10 -10.02
N GLY A 84 -6.19 0.96 -10.74
CA GLY A 84 -7.38 0.98 -11.58
C GLY A 84 -7.29 0.02 -12.78
N ARG A 85 -8.38 -0.11 -13.54
CA ARG A 85 -8.45 -1.03 -14.69
C ARG A 85 -7.53 -0.62 -15.82
N ASN A 86 -7.20 0.67 -15.92
CA ASN A 86 -6.32 1.18 -16.96
C ASN A 86 -4.85 0.72 -16.83
N VAL A 87 -4.46 0.17 -15.67
CA VAL A 87 -3.13 -0.42 -15.48
C VAL A 87 -3.17 -1.91 -15.80
N TYR A 88 -4.11 -2.63 -15.19
CA TYR A 88 -4.34 -4.04 -15.48
C TYR A 88 -5.82 -4.37 -15.21
N GLU A 89 -6.49 -4.92 -16.22
CA GLU A 89 -7.89 -5.33 -16.11
C GLU A 89 -7.99 -6.70 -15.42
N MET A 90 -7.73 -6.72 -14.11
CA MET A 90 -7.98 -7.91 -13.28
C MET A 90 -9.43 -8.38 -13.45
N PRO A 91 -9.71 -9.69 -13.63
CA PRO A 91 -11.06 -10.24 -13.69
C PRO A 91 -11.96 -9.76 -12.54
N GLU A 92 -11.39 -9.61 -11.35
CA GLU A 92 -11.99 -9.13 -10.10
C GLU A 92 -12.45 -7.68 -10.18
N ARG A 93 -11.86 -6.88 -11.08
CA ARG A 93 -12.11 -5.45 -11.26
C ARG A 93 -13.03 -5.16 -12.45
N LYS A 94 -13.63 -6.21 -13.05
CA LYS A 94 -14.69 -6.10 -14.08
C LYS A 94 -16.05 -5.65 -13.52
N VAL A 95 -16.15 -5.39 -12.22
CA VAL A 95 -17.38 -5.01 -11.51
C VAL A 95 -18.12 -3.89 -12.23
N ARG A 96 -19.38 -4.16 -12.59
CA ARG A 96 -20.42 -3.17 -12.90
C ARG A 96 -21.21 -2.96 -11.61
N GLY A 97 -21.30 -1.74 -11.08
CA GLY A 97 -22.09 -1.54 -9.88
C GLY A 97 -21.85 -0.26 -9.08
N SER A 98 -22.72 -0.03 -8.10
CA SER A 98 -22.66 1.10 -7.14
C SER A 98 -21.45 1.01 -6.19
N LYS A 99 -21.14 2.07 -5.43
CA LYS A 99 -20.06 2.10 -4.42
C LYS A 99 -20.10 0.91 -3.45
N PHE A 100 -21.30 0.43 -3.13
CA PHE A 100 -21.55 -0.69 -2.22
C PHE A 100 -21.14 -2.04 -2.82
N GLN A 101 -21.38 -2.24 -4.13
CA GLN A 101 -20.99 -3.46 -4.84
C GLN A 101 -19.47 -3.55 -5.04
N MET A 102 -18.75 -2.43 -5.05
CA MET A 102 -17.29 -2.45 -5.04
C MET A 102 -16.71 -2.93 -3.71
N GLN A 103 -17.25 -2.46 -2.58
CA GLN A 103 -16.77 -2.88 -1.25
C GLN A 103 -16.95 -4.38 -1.02
N ASP A 104 -18.14 -4.92 -1.32
CA ASP A 104 -18.44 -6.35 -1.11
C ASP A 104 -17.59 -7.27 -2.01
N ASN A 105 -17.35 -6.88 -3.26
CA ASN A 105 -16.52 -7.66 -4.17
C ASN A 105 -15.03 -7.61 -3.82
N LEU A 106 -14.54 -6.50 -3.27
CA LEU A 106 -13.13 -6.39 -2.88
C LEU A 106 -12.83 -7.12 -1.56
N LYS A 107 -13.78 -7.16 -0.62
CA LYS A 107 -13.72 -8.05 0.56
C LYS A 107 -13.61 -9.52 0.15
N LYS A 108 -14.42 -9.95 -0.82
CA LYS A 108 -14.42 -11.34 -1.32
C LYS A 108 -13.14 -11.77 -2.03
N LYS A 109 -12.26 -10.83 -2.38
CA LYS A 109 -11.09 -11.09 -3.25
C LYS A 109 -9.74 -10.96 -2.55
N LYS A 110 -9.73 -10.84 -1.22
CA LYS A 110 -8.55 -11.04 -0.34
C LYS A 110 -7.25 -10.35 -0.83
N LEU A 111 -7.38 -9.13 -1.35
CA LEU A 111 -6.24 -8.24 -1.66
C LEU A 111 -5.73 -7.58 -0.35
N LEU A 112 -5.11 -6.41 -0.45
CA LEU A 112 -4.91 -5.47 0.67
C LEU A 112 -6.06 -5.43 1.69
N PHE A 113 -7.31 -5.49 1.22
CA PHE A 113 -8.49 -5.36 2.06
C PHE A 113 -8.58 -6.42 3.17
N SER A 114 -8.14 -7.66 2.93
CA SER A 114 -8.18 -8.69 3.99
C SER A 114 -7.19 -8.36 5.10
N LEU A 115 -5.99 -7.88 4.75
CA LEU A 115 -5.00 -7.53 5.76
C LEU A 115 -5.51 -6.41 6.69
N ILE A 116 -6.16 -5.38 6.15
CA ILE A 116 -6.66 -4.24 6.94
C ILE A 116 -7.93 -4.58 7.72
N LEU A 117 -8.81 -5.40 7.14
CA LEU A 117 -10.08 -5.72 7.78
C LEU A 117 -9.95 -6.85 8.81
N ASP A 118 -8.96 -7.73 8.63
CA ASP A 118 -8.85 -8.97 9.37
C ASP A 118 -7.59 -9.03 10.26
N SER A 119 -6.76 -7.97 10.29
CA SER A 119 -5.56 -7.91 11.16
C SER A 119 -5.16 -6.48 11.57
N ASP A 120 -4.38 -6.39 12.65
CA ASP A 120 -3.79 -5.13 13.15
C ASP A 120 -2.39 -4.85 12.55
N GLN A 121 -2.05 -5.47 11.41
CA GLN A 121 -0.73 -5.32 10.80
C GLN A 121 -0.54 -3.90 10.22
N PRO A 122 0.65 -3.29 10.40
CA PRO A 122 0.92 -1.97 9.85
C PRO A 122 0.98 -2.02 8.32
N VAL A 123 0.29 -1.06 7.69
CA VAL A 123 0.18 -0.97 6.23
C VAL A 123 0.61 0.40 5.73
N VAL A 124 1.37 0.40 4.63
CA VAL A 124 1.63 1.57 3.79
C VAL A 124 1.28 1.20 2.37
N VAL A 125 0.38 1.92 1.69
CA VAL A 125 0.07 1.57 0.30
C VAL A 125 1.26 1.93 -0.59
N GLY A 126 2.00 0.91 -1.04
CA GLY A 126 3.26 1.05 -1.78
C GLY A 126 3.10 1.60 -3.19
N SER A 127 1.94 1.36 -3.82
CA SER A 127 1.62 1.99 -5.09
C SER A 127 0.13 1.98 -5.38
N TRP A 128 -0.37 3.11 -5.88
CA TRP A 128 -1.69 3.16 -6.51
C TRP A 128 -1.77 4.23 -7.59
N GLY A 129 -2.70 4.07 -8.51
CA GLY A 129 -2.95 5.05 -9.57
C GLY A 129 -3.49 4.46 -10.87
N GLY A 130 -3.30 5.22 -11.94
CA GLY A 130 -3.79 4.90 -13.27
C GLY A 130 -4.09 6.16 -14.09
N LYS A 131 -4.42 5.95 -15.37
CA LYS A 131 -4.93 7.02 -16.23
C LYS A 131 -6.32 7.41 -15.75
N VAL A 132 -6.58 8.71 -15.62
CA VAL A 132 -7.89 9.22 -15.22
C VAL A 132 -8.45 10.10 -16.33
N ASN A 133 -9.49 9.60 -17.00
CA ASN A 133 -10.24 10.37 -17.98
C ASN A 133 -11.58 10.80 -17.36
N ALA A 134 -12.06 12.00 -17.68
CA ALA A 134 -13.38 12.46 -17.27
C ALA A 134 -14.47 11.46 -17.69
N GLY A 135 -15.42 11.16 -16.80
CA GLY A 135 -16.49 10.19 -17.06
C GLY A 135 -16.05 8.72 -17.14
N SER A 136 -14.77 8.41 -16.96
CA SER A 136 -14.28 7.02 -17.02
C SER A 136 -14.56 6.23 -15.74
N ARG A 137 -14.62 4.91 -15.86
CA ARG A 137 -14.70 4.00 -14.71
C ARG A 137 -13.48 4.09 -13.80
N ASP A 138 -12.33 4.44 -14.34
CA ASP A 138 -11.13 4.65 -13.54
C ASP A 138 -11.26 5.89 -12.65
N LYS A 139 -11.92 6.96 -13.12
CA LYS A 139 -12.25 8.11 -12.26
C LYS A 139 -13.03 7.64 -11.03
N PHE A 140 -14.08 6.87 -11.25
CA PHE A 140 -14.90 6.31 -10.17
C PHE A 140 -14.10 5.41 -9.22
N TRP A 141 -13.22 4.56 -9.76
CA TRP A 141 -12.33 3.72 -8.95
C TRP A 141 -11.40 4.56 -8.07
N HIS A 142 -10.77 5.61 -8.61
CA HIS A 142 -9.87 6.46 -7.83
C HIS A 142 -10.61 7.23 -6.74
N GLU A 143 -11.79 7.78 -7.05
CA GLU A 143 -12.63 8.46 -6.06
C GLU A 143 -13.07 7.49 -4.95
N TRP A 144 -13.52 6.30 -5.32
CA TRP A 144 -13.90 5.27 -4.36
C TRP A 144 -12.71 4.82 -3.50
N TYR A 145 -11.53 4.60 -4.11
CA TYR A 145 -10.36 4.12 -3.39
C TYR A 145 -9.87 5.13 -2.37
N VAL A 146 -9.88 6.43 -2.72
CA VAL A 146 -9.58 7.50 -1.76
C VAL A 146 -10.55 7.51 -0.59
N GLU A 147 -11.86 7.39 -0.84
CA GLU A 147 -12.83 7.32 0.27
C GLU A 147 -12.63 6.06 1.12
N TRP A 148 -12.28 4.93 0.49
CA TRP A 148 -12.00 3.71 1.22
C TRP A 148 -10.75 3.83 2.10
N LEU A 149 -9.66 4.43 1.62
CA LEU A 149 -8.46 4.69 2.44
C LEU A 149 -8.82 5.53 3.67
N ARG A 150 -9.60 6.59 3.50
CA ARG A 150 -10.05 7.48 4.58
C ARG A 150 -10.92 6.75 5.60
N MET A 151 -11.91 5.99 5.14
CA MET A 151 -12.81 5.23 6.01
C MET A 151 -12.06 4.23 6.90
N ASN A 152 -10.94 3.67 6.41
CA ASN A 152 -10.14 2.68 7.13
C ASN A 152 -8.86 3.27 7.76
N CYS A 153 -8.79 4.59 7.91
CA CYS A 153 -7.67 5.27 8.58
C CYS A 153 -6.29 5.02 7.94
N ILE A 154 -6.24 4.91 6.61
CA ILE A 154 -4.98 4.67 5.88
C ILE A 154 -4.50 5.98 5.27
N THR A 155 -3.48 6.56 5.87
CA THR A 155 -2.93 7.86 5.45
C THR A 155 -1.56 7.77 4.80
N ASN A 156 -0.81 6.68 5.03
CA ASN A 156 0.49 6.44 4.43
C ASN A 156 0.32 5.73 3.07
N ASN A 157 0.65 6.41 1.99
CA ASN A 157 0.51 5.87 0.64
C ASN A 157 1.46 6.56 -0.34
N VAL A 158 1.81 5.83 -1.41
CA VAL A 158 2.57 6.33 -2.55
C VAL A 158 1.69 6.24 -3.79
N ARG A 159 1.51 7.37 -4.47
CA ARG A 159 0.73 7.43 -5.71
C ARG A 159 1.61 7.74 -6.91
N VAL A 160 1.40 6.99 -7.98
CA VAL A 160 2.06 7.25 -9.26
C VAL A 160 1.40 8.44 -9.96
N LEU A 161 2.17 9.50 -10.20
CA LEU A 161 1.79 10.65 -11.03
C LEU A 161 2.10 10.37 -12.52
N ASP A 162 1.50 11.14 -13.43
CA ASP A 162 1.58 10.86 -14.87
C ASP A 162 2.99 11.04 -15.46
N ILE A 163 3.20 10.49 -16.66
CA ILE A 163 4.49 10.39 -17.37
C ILE A 163 5.01 11.75 -17.86
N ASN A 164 4.14 12.73 -18.07
CA ASN A 164 4.59 14.09 -18.38
C ASN A 164 5.07 14.76 -17.09
N CYS A 165 6.32 14.51 -16.71
CA CYS A 165 7.02 15.03 -15.52
C CYS A 165 7.05 16.58 -15.39
N THR A 166 6.21 17.31 -16.13
CA THR A 166 6.18 18.75 -16.30
C THR A 166 4.85 19.38 -15.87
N THR A 167 3.72 18.67 -15.92
CA THR A 167 2.41 19.27 -15.59
C THR A 167 1.55 18.32 -14.78
N PRO A 168 1.36 18.59 -13.47
CA PRO A 168 0.45 17.82 -12.65
C PRO A 168 -0.98 17.86 -13.19
N ILE A 169 -1.65 16.71 -13.22
CA ILE A 169 -3.09 16.65 -13.51
C ILE A 169 -3.85 17.09 -12.25
N GLU A 170 -4.58 18.20 -12.34
CA GLU A 170 -5.29 18.82 -11.22
C GLU A 170 -6.17 17.81 -10.47
N PHE A 171 -6.98 17.03 -11.18
CA PHE A 171 -7.81 15.99 -10.57
C PHE A 171 -7.01 14.93 -9.78
N LYS A 172 -5.80 14.58 -10.23
CA LYS A 172 -4.93 13.65 -9.48
C LYS A 172 -4.43 14.31 -8.19
N LEU A 173 -4.08 15.59 -8.24
CA LEU A 173 -3.70 16.36 -7.04
C LEU A 173 -4.86 16.52 -6.07
N GLU A 174 -6.08 16.82 -6.55
CA GLU A 174 -7.27 16.90 -5.71
C GLU A 174 -7.54 15.60 -4.95
N LEU A 175 -7.41 14.46 -5.63
CA LEU A 175 -7.56 13.16 -5.00
C LEU A 175 -6.47 12.87 -3.95
N LEU A 176 -5.22 13.29 -4.19
CA LEU A 176 -4.14 13.19 -3.19
C LEU A 176 -4.42 14.06 -1.97
N ASN A 177 -4.81 15.31 -2.20
CA ASN A 177 -5.19 16.25 -1.15
C ASN A 177 -6.42 15.77 -0.37
N ARG A 178 -7.32 15.02 -1.00
CA ARG A 178 -8.45 14.37 -0.30
C ARG A 178 -8.01 13.17 0.52
N ALA A 179 -7.11 12.34 0.00
CA ALA A 179 -6.61 11.16 0.71
C ALA A 179 -5.84 11.53 1.98
N GLN A 180 -5.00 12.57 1.92
CA GLN A 180 -4.28 13.09 3.07
C GLN A 180 -4.15 14.63 2.98
N PRO A 181 -5.17 15.40 3.41
CA PRO A 181 -5.12 16.87 3.44
C PRO A 181 -4.13 17.44 4.46
N ASN A 182 -3.73 16.65 5.47
CA ASN A 182 -2.87 17.09 6.55
C ASN A 182 -1.59 16.23 6.63
N PRO A 183 -0.74 16.23 5.59
CA PRO A 183 0.47 15.43 5.59
C PRO A 183 1.50 15.97 6.59
N THR A 184 2.43 15.10 7.00
CA THR A 184 3.64 15.53 7.71
C THR A 184 4.40 16.53 6.87
N LYS A 185 4.72 17.69 7.45
CA LYS A 185 5.46 18.77 6.78
C LYS A 185 6.89 18.81 7.28
N PHE A 186 7.82 18.99 6.34
CA PHE A 186 9.24 19.15 6.62
C PHE A 186 9.64 20.58 6.23
N LEU A 187 10.17 21.34 7.18
CA LEU A 187 10.62 22.72 6.97
C LEU A 187 12.08 22.82 7.38
N THR A 188 12.92 23.36 6.50
CA THR A 188 14.32 23.62 6.84
C THR A 188 14.46 25.02 7.41
N GLN A 189 14.93 25.14 8.65
CA GLN A 189 15.19 26.42 9.31
C GLN A 189 16.51 26.36 10.08
N ASN A 190 17.41 27.31 9.84
CA ASN A 190 18.72 27.42 10.52
C ASN A 190 19.55 26.12 10.50
N GLY A 191 19.57 25.42 9.36
CA GLY A 191 20.29 24.15 9.20
C GLY A 191 19.66 22.95 9.93
N LYS A 192 18.46 23.11 10.50
CA LYS A 192 17.66 22.04 11.11
C LYS A 192 16.44 21.73 10.27
N VAL A 193 15.94 20.50 10.36
CA VAL A 193 14.65 20.10 9.78
C VAL A 193 13.61 20.10 10.89
N CYS A 194 12.65 21.01 10.81
CA CYS A 194 11.46 21.07 11.64
C CYS A 194 10.40 20.15 11.02
N ILE A 195 9.87 19.23 11.81
CA ILE A 195 8.83 18.29 11.40
C ILE A 195 7.53 18.72 12.06
N THR A 196 6.49 18.99 11.25
CA THR A 196 5.12 19.13 11.75
C THR A 196 4.40 17.80 11.48
N PRO A 197 4.02 17.04 12.52
CA PRO A 197 3.30 15.78 12.34
C PRO A 197 2.02 15.99 11.53
N GLY A 198 1.73 15.07 10.62
CA GLY A 198 0.43 14.99 9.98
C GLY A 198 -0.66 14.57 10.96
N VAL A 199 -1.92 14.74 10.55
CA VAL A 199 -3.09 14.27 11.33
C VAL A 199 -4.03 13.47 10.45
N PHE A 200 -4.81 12.58 11.08
CA PHE A 200 -5.84 11.86 10.35
C PHE A 200 -6.93 12.82 9.82
N PRO A 201 -7.37 12.65 8.57
CA PRO A 201 -8.43 13.47 7.99
C PRO A 201 -9.76 13.25 8.70
N GLU A 202 -10.06 12.00 9.04
CA GLU A 202 -11.30 11.61 9.71
C GLU A 202 -11.15 11.66 11.22
N GLU A 203 -12.21 12.07 11.91
CA GLU A 203 -12.25 12.17 13.37
C GLU A 203 -12.21 10.79 14.05
N HIS A 204 -12.86 9.78 13.47
CA HIS A 204 -12.86 8.41 14.03
C HIS A 204 -11.50 7.70 13.94
N CYS A 205 -10.53 8.31 13.26
CA CYS A 205 -9.17 7.81 13.13
C CYS A 205 -8.18 8.49 14.09
N ARG A 206 -8.64 9.47 14.90
CA ARG A 206 -7.81 10.25 15.81
C ARG A 206 -7.76 9.67 17.21
#